data_AF-A0A383DRX4-F1
#
_entry.id   AF-A0A383DRX4-F1
#
_cell.length_a   1.000
_cell.length_b   1.000
_cell.length_c   1.000
_cell.angle_alpha   90.00
_cell.angle_beta   90.00
_cell.angle_gamma   90.00
#
_symmetry.space_group_name_H-M   'P 1'
#
loop_
_entity.id
_entity.type
_entity.pdbx_description
1 polymer ?
#
loop_
_entity_poly.entity_id
_entity_poly.type
_entity_poly.pdbx_seq_one_letter_code
_entity_poly.pdbx_strand_id
1 'polypeptide(L)'
;MTALLALFLSFGKNFFIYEIFYNYFPYFNKFRVPVMFLILTQFSVSILAGLGLDIISNLITRDKNDTLFKKVTGVFISIITLFFILKLFGVPKPGYFPKYPQSNLPSEVIINFDNLRLDMINSDMITAMLFLLFTGAVFYIARRGWVTVKGLAGIVITLTIADLALVDRKIIEPAKDSYRQSTMINKSLKSIYLSEDEVIRFFKKDT
;
A
#
# COMPACT_ATOMS: atom_id res chain seq x y z
N MET A 1 19.67 5.75 3.77
CA MET A 1 20.14 6.64 2.68
C MET A 1 19.60 6.19 1.32
N THR A 2 19.83 4.94 0.93
CA THR A 2 19.34 4.34 -0.32
C THR A 2 17.83 4.50 -0.53
N ALA A 3 17.02 4.21 0.50
CA ALA A 3 15.56 4.32 0.44
C ALA A 3 15.05 5.73 0.08
N LEU A 4 15.68 6.77 0.66
CA LEU A 4 15.34 8.18 0.44
C LEU A 4 15.75 8.63 -0.96
N LEU A 5 16.96 8.27 -1.40
CA LEU A 5 17.41 8.55 -2.76
C LEU A 5 16.48 7.90 -3.79
N ALA A 6 16.15 6.62 -3.62
CA ALA A 6 15.25 5.89 -4.50
C ALA A 6 13.84 6.49 -4.51
N LEU A 7 13.33 6.94 -3.36
CA LEU A 7 12.05 7.63 -3.25
C LEU A 7 12.06 8.94 -4.06
N PHE A 8 13.10 9.76 -3.91
CA PHE A 8 13.21 11.02 -4.65
C PHE A 8 13.38 10.81 -6.15
N LEU A 9 14.12 9.78 -6.57
CA LEU A 9 14.22 9.40 -7.99
C LEU A 9 12.88 8.93 -8.55
N SER A 10 12.02 8.30 -7.73
CA SER A 10 10.73 7.79 -8.18
C SER A 10 9.75 8.88 -8.62
N PHE A 11 9.93 10.12 -8.16
CA PHE A 11 9.10 11.26 -8.55
C PHE A 11 9.31 11.69 -10.00
N GLY A 12 10.37 11.20 -10.65
CA GLY A 12 10.65 11.45 -12.06
C GLY A 12 10.80 12.94 -12.35
N LYS A 13 10.24 13.39 -13.47
CA LYS A 13 10.27 14.80 -13.92
C LYS A 13 9.69 15.81 -12.93
N ASN A 14 8.94 15.37 -11.92
CA ASN A 14 8.37 16.28 -10.92
C ASN A 14 9.38 16.69 -9.85
N PHE A 15 10.61 16.14 -9.89
CA PHE A 15 11.64 16.44 -8.92
C PHE A 15 13.03 16.56 -9.57
N PHE A 16 13.77 17.60 -9.19
CA PHE A 16 15.04 17.98 -9.82
C PHE A 16 16.14 16.90 -9.73
N ILE A 17 16.13 16.06 -8.69
CA ILE A 17 17.14 15.00 -8.51
C ILE A 17 17.10 14.02 -9.69
N TYR A 18 15.92 13.67 -10.19
CA TYR A 18 15.80 12.75 -11.31
C TYR A 18 16.47 13.31 -12.58
N GLU A 19 16.28 14.61 -12.86
CA GLU A 19 16.85 15.26 -14.05
C GLU A 19 18.38 15.26 -14.04
N ILE A 20 19.00 15.45 -12.86
CA ILE A 20 20.45 15.35 -12.72
C ILE A 20 20.93 13.94 -13.09
N PHE A 21 20.29 12.89 -12.57
CA PHE A 21 20.70 11.52 -12.88
C PHE A 21 20.46 11.16 -14.34
N TYR A 22 19.34 11.61 -14.91
CA TYR A 22 18.99 11.39 -16.31
C TYR A 22 19.99 12.03 -17.26
N ASN A 23 20.39 13.28 -17.02
CA ASN A 23 21.27 14.00 -17.93
C ASN A 23 22.75 13.63 -17.79
N TYR A 24 23.21 13.26 -16.59
CA TYR A 24 24.64 13.01 -16.33
C TYR A 24 25.05 11.53 -16.41
N PHE A 25 24.19 10.57 -16.08
CA PHE A 25 24.58 9.15 -16.04
C PHE A 25 24.30 8.42 -17.36
N PRO A 26 25.29 7.70 -17.93
CA PRO A 26 25.04 6.86 -19.10
C PRO A 26 24.04 5.75 -18.76
N TYR A 27 23.22 5.35 -19.74
CA TYR A 27 22.16 4.33 -19.61
C TYR A 27 20.96 4.70 -18.71
N PHE A 28 21.00 5.78 -17.93
CA PHE A 28 19.86 6.18 -17.08
C PHE A 28 18.61 6.49 -17.91
N ASN A 29 18.80 7.01 -19.12
CA ASN A 29 17.74 7.32 -20.09
C ASN A 29 16.99 6.09 -20.63
N LYS A 30 17.43 4.88 -20.28
CA LYS A 30 16.72 3.64 -20.63
C LYS A 30 15.62 3.27 -19.62
N PHE A 31 15.64 3.86 -18.42
CA PHE A 31 14.57 3.68 -17.44
C PHE A 31 13.37 4.57 -17.79
N ARG A 32 12.44 4.03 -18.57
CA ARG A 32 11.28 4.78 -19.07
C ARG A 32 10.23 5.11 -18.01
N VAL A 33 10.25 4.39 -16.88
CA VAL A 33 9.25 4.55 -15.82
C VAL A 33 9.94 4.82 -14.48
N PRO A 34 10.04 6.09 -14.05
CA PRO A 34 10.71 6.48 -12.80
C PRO A 34 10.16 5.75 -11.57
N VAL A 35 8.88 5.39 -11.57
CA VAL A 35 8.23 4.68 -10.45
C VAL A 35 8.91 3.35 -10.08
N MET A 36 9.64 2.73 -11.01
CA MET A 36 10.32 1.45 -10.77
C MET A 36 11.40 1.55 -9.68
N PHE A 37 11.95 2.75 -9.42
CA PHE A 37 12.90 2.95 -8.32
C PHE A 37 12.30 2.66 -6.93
N LEU A 38 10.97 2.72 -6.78
CA LEU A 38 10.30 2.42 -5.50
C LEU A 38 10.56 1.00 -4.99
N ILE A 39 10.96 0.05 -5.84
CA ILE A 39 11.32 -1.30 -5.40
C ILE A 39 12.46 -1.29 -4.36
N LEU A 40 13.43 -0.38 -4.53
CA LEU A 40 14.55 -0.21 -3.59
C LEU A 40 14.09 0.41 -2.28
N THR A 41 13.17 1.38 -2.35
CA THR A 41 12.54 1.97 -1.16
C THR A 41 11.75 0.91 -0.39
N GLN A 42 10.92 0.11 -1.07
CA GLN A 42 10.13 -0.95 -0.47
C GLN A 42 11.01 -1.99 0.22
N PHE A 43 12.03 -2.49 -0.47
CA PHE A 43 12.99 -3.44 0.12
C PHE A 43 13.69 -2.88 1.36
N SER A 44 14.14 -1.63 1.30
CA SER A 44 14.80 -0.97 2.43
C SER A 44 13.85 -0.80 3.62
N VAL A 45 12.58 -0.47 3.38
CA VAL A 45 11.56 -0.36 4.43
C VAL A 45 11.27 -1.73 5.06
N SER A 46 11.23 -2.81 4.27
CA SER A 46 11.08 -4.18 4.81
C SER A 46 12.21 -4.57 5.76
N ILE A 47 13.47 -4.25 5.41
CA ILE A 47 14.62 -4.47 6.31
C ILE A 47 14.47 -3.63 7.59
N LEU A 48 14.11 -2.34 7.44
CA LEU A 48 13.92 -1.44 8.57
C LEU A 48 12.82 -1.91 9.53
N ALA A 49 11.74 -2.48 8.99
CA ALA A 49 10.67 -3.08 9.79
C ALA A 49 11.17 -4.29 10.61
N GLY A 50 12.00 -5.15 10.02
CA GLY A 50 12.64 -6.27 10.72
C GLY A 50 13.56 -5.82 11.86
N LEU A 51 14.40 -4.82 11.61
CA LEU A 51 15.25 -4.21 12.66
C LEU A 51 14.42 -3.56 13.77
N GLY A 52 13.34 -2.86 13.40
CA GLY A 52 12.40 -2.28 14.37
C GLY A 52 11.75 -3.33 15.27
N LEU A 53 11.38 -4.48 14.71
CA LEU A 53 10.81 -5.59 15.48
C LEU A 53 11.82 -6.21 16.44
N ASP A 54 13.09 -6.33 16.06
CA ASP A 54 14.17 -6.79 16.95
C ASP A 54 14.38 -5.83 18.14
N ILE A 55 14.40 -4.52 17.88
CA ILE A 55 14.48 -3.49 18.94
C ILE A 55 13.28 -3.60 19.90
N ILE A 56 12.07 -3.76 19.36
CA ILE A 56 10.84 -3.95 20.14
C ILE A 56 10.92 -5.22 21.00
N SER A 57 11.36 -6.34 20.43
CA SER A 57 11.55 -7.62 21.12
C SER A 57 12.53 -7.51 22.29
N ASN A 58 13.67 -6.86 22.06
CA ASN A 58 14.68 -6.61 23.08
C ASN A 58 14.15 -5.70 24.20
N LEU A 59 13.34 -4.70 23.86
CA LEU A 59 12.70 -3.79 24.82
C LEU A 59 11.58 -4.46 25.66
N ILE A 60 10.96 -5.52 25.14
CA ILE A 60 10.00 -6.30 25.91
C ILE A 60 10.72 -7.24 26.88
N THR A 61 11.81 -7.89 26.44
CA THR A 61 12.42 -9.01 27.17
C THR A 61 13.55 -8.61 28.12
N ARG A 62 14.45 -7.74 27.67
CA ARG A 62 15.73 -7.46 28.34
C ARG A 62 15.79 -6.05 28.90
N ASP A 63 15.32 -5.08 28.13
CA ASP A 63 15.49 -3.68 28.48
C ASP A 63 14.24 -3.13 29.18
N LYS A 64 14.38 -2.70 30.43
CA LYS A 64 13.32 -1.97 31.15
C LYS A 64 13.52 -0.45 31.11
N ASN A 65 14.37 0.05 30.22
CA ASN A 65 14.59 1.48 30.06
C ASN A 65 13.32 2.20 29.59
N ASP A 66 12.68 2.88 30.54
CA ASP A 66 11.48 3.67 30.30
C ASP A 66 11.72 4.82 29.32
N THR A 67 12.95 5.32 29.17
CA THR A 67 13.24 6.42 28.24
C THR A 67 13.16 5.97 26.77
N LEU A 68 13.69 4.78 26.45
CA LEU A 68 13.62 4.23 25.10
C LEU A 68 12.19 3.84 24.75
N PHE A 69 11.47 3.26 25.72
CA PHE A 69 10.04 2.96 25.55
C PHE A 69 9.22 4.21 25.25
N LYS A 70 9.41 5.29 26.02
CA LYS A 70 8.74 6.58 25.78
C LYS A 70 9.04 7.17 24.40
N LYS A 71 10.28 6.99 23.89
CA LYS A 71 10.63 7.41 22.53
C LYS A 71 9.89 6.58 21.48
N VAL A 72 9.88 5.25 21.61
CA VAL A 72 9.19 4.35 20.69
C VAL A 72 7.68 4.61 20.69
N THR A 73 7.06 4.74 21.87
CA THR A 73 5.64 5.09 21.97
C THR A 73 5.35 6.48 21.45
N GLY A 74 6.24 7.46 21.67
CA GLY A 74 6.13 8.80 21.11
C GLY A 74 6.14 8.81 19.58
N VAL A 75 7.04 8.04 18.96
CA VAL A 75 7.05 7.86 17.49
C VAL A 75 5.75 7.20 17.03
N PHE A 76 5.30 6.14 17.70
CA PHE A 76 4.04 5.47 17.34
C PHE A 76 2.82 6.40 17.41
N ILE A 77 2.70 7.17 18.49
CA ILE A 77 1.64 8.16 18.69
C ILE A 77 1.73 9.25 17.62
N SER A 78 2.93 9.70 17.26
CA SER A 78 3.10 10.70 16.20
C SER A 78 2.57 10.22 14.85
N ILE A 79 2.75 8.92 14.52
CA ILE A 79 2.21 8.31 13.31
C ILE A 79 0.68 8.23 13.37
N ILE A 80 0.10 7.82 14.50
CA ILE A 80 -1.37 7.82 14.70
C ILE A 80 -1.92 9.23 14.47
N THR A 81 -1.32 10.23 15.11
CA THR A 81 -1.75 11.63 15.03
C THR A 81 -1.62 12.16 13.61
N LEU A 82 -0.55 11.82 12.89
CA LEU A 82 -0.39 12.17 11.48
C LEU A 82 -1.52 11.59 10.62
N PHE A 83 -1.85 10.31 10.78
CA PHE A 83 -2.98 9.69 10.07
C PHE A 83 -4.32 10.35 10.41
N PHE A 84 -4.52 10.72 11.67
CA PHE A 84 -5.72 11.43 12.10
C PHE A 84 -5.83 12.82 11.46
N ILE A 85 -4.74 13.59 11.44
CA ILE A 85 -4.67 14.90 10.77
C ILE A 85 -4.94 14.74 9.27
N LEU A 86 -4.33 13.76 8.62
CA LEU A 86 -4.56 13.47 7.21
C LEU A 86 -6.03 13.12 6.94
N LYS A 87 -6.70 12.42 7.86
CA LYS A 87 -8.14 12.13 7.72
C LYS A 87 -8.99 13.41 7.79
N LEU A 88 -8.63 14.32 8.70
CA LEU A 88 -9.38 15.56 8.92
C LEU A 88 -9.17 16.59 7.80
N PHE A 89 -7.96 16.68 7.25
CA PHE A 89 -7.58 17.77 6.35
C PHE A 89 -7.12 17.32 4.96
N GLY A 90 -6.69 16.07 4.82
CA GLY A 90 -6.11 15.54 3.58
C GLY A 90 -7.12 14.91 2.62
N VAL A 91 -8.35 14.65 3.07
CA VAL A 91 -9.41 14.08 2.22
C VAL A 91 -10.06 15.20 1.39
N PRO A 92 -9.99 15.15 0.04
CA PRO A 92 -10.60 16.16 -0.82
C PRO A 92 -12.11 16.24 -0.62
N LYS A 93 -12.74 17.39 -0.88
CA LYS A 93 -14.21 17.49 -0.91
C LYS A 93 -14.74 16.97 -2.26
N PRO A 94 -16.02 16.51 -2.33
CA PRO A 94 -16.65 16.19 -3.61
C PRO A 94 -16.48 17.35 -4.61
N GLY A 95 -16.11 17.05 -5.86
CA GLY A 95 -15.88 18.05 -6.91
C GLY A 95 -14.43 18.57 -7.02
N TYR A 96 -13.54 18.26 -6.07
CA TYR A 96 -12.11 18.60 -6.13
C TYR A 96 -11.23 17.46 -6.64
N PHE A 97 -11.83 16.32 -6.99
CA PHE A 97 -11.08 15.21 -7.58
C PHE A 97 -10.63 15.53 -9.02
N PRO A 98 -9.48 14.99 -9.46
CA PRO A 98 -9.02 15.14 -10.85
C PRO A 98 -10.07 14.57 -11.82
N LYS A 99 -10.49 15.41 -12.78
CA LYS A 99 -11.49 15.05 -13.80
C LYS A 99 -10.83 14.26 -14.93
N TYR A 100 -10.57 12.98 -14.72
CA TYR A 100 -10.03 12.08 -15.77
C TYR A 100 -10.79 10.75 -15.78
N PRO A 101 -11.34 10.29 -16.93
CA PRO A 101 -11.64 10.97 -18.19
C PRO A 101 -13.09 11.52 -18.22
N GLN A 102 -13.64 11.88 -17.06
CA GLN A 102 -15.06 12.15 -16.87
C GLN A 102 -15.52 13.57 -17.28
N SER A 103 -14.80 14.23 -18.21
CA SER A 103 -15.08 15.63 -18.56
C SER A 103 -16.47 15.86 -19.18
N ASN A 104 -17.09 14.81 -19.75
CA ASN A 104 -18.35 14.91 -20.51
C ASN A 104 -19.56 14.30 -19.77
N LEU A 105 -19.41 13.90 -18.50
CA LEU A 105 -20.51 13.32 -17.72
C LEU A 105 -21.34 14.42 -17.04
N PRO A 106 -22.65 14.21 -16.85
CA PRO A 106 -23.49 15.12 -16.08
C PRO A 106 -22.91 15.37 -14.68
N SER A 107 -23.05 16.60 -14.17
CA SER A 107 -22.52 17.03 -12.87
C SER A 107 -22.94 16.11 -11.72
N GLU A 108 -24.18 15.62 -11.76
CA GLU A 108 -24.75 14.71 -10.77
C GLU A 108 -24.05 13.35 -10.74
N VAL A 109 -23.71 12.82 -11.91
CA VAL A 109 -22.97 11.55 -12.05
C VAL A 109 -21.56 11.70 -11.49
N ILE A 110 -20.90 12.83 -11.77
CA ILE A 110 -19.55 13.13 -11.25
C ILE A 110 -19.57 13.20 -9.71
N ILE A 111 -20.56 13.87 -9.12
CA ILE A 111 -20.70 13.99 -7.66
C ILE A 111 -20.91 12.60 -7.02
N ASN A 112 -21.71 11.74 -7.63
CA ASN A 112 -21.93 10.38 -7.14
C ASN A 112 -20.64 9.55 -7.18
N PHE A 113 -19.84 9.65 -8.26
CA PHE A 113 -18.53 9.01 -8.33
C PHE A 113 -17.53 9.54 -7.31
N ASP A 114 -17.54 10.85 -7.05
CA ASP A 114 -16.68 11.45 -6.04
C ASP A 114 -17.08 11.02 -4.63
N ASN A 115 -18.38 10.91 -4.33
CA ASN A 115 -18.86 10.36 -3.06
C ASN A 115 -18.43 8.90 -2.86
N LEU A 116 -18.52 8.07 -3.91
CA LEU A 116 -18.00 6.69 -3.87
C LEU A 116 -16.49 6.65 -3.57
N ARG A 117 -15.69 7.52 -4.20
CA ARG A 117 -14.25 7.63 -3.92
C ARG A 117 -13.99 8.04 -2.48
N LEU A 118 -14.78 8.96 -1.95
CA LEU A 118 -14.65 9.41 -0.55
C LEU A 118 -15.01 8.32 0.43
N ASP A 119 -16.06 7.56 0.16
CA ASP A 119 -16.44 6.42 1.00
C ASP A 119 -15.34 5.35 1.00
N MET A 120 -14.72 5.09 -0.16
CA MET A 120 -13.57 4.20 -0.26
C MET A 120 -12.36 4.72 0.54
N ILE A 121 -11.99 6.00 0.37
CA ILE A 121 -10.89 6.62 1.12
C ILE A 121 -11.17 6.55 2.63
N ASN A 122 -12.36 6.94 3.06
CA ASN A 122 -12.74 6.94 4.48
C ASN A 122 -12.71 5.52 5.06
N SER A 123 -13.24 4.53 4.34
CA SER A 123 -13.22 3.13 4.76
C SER A 123 -11.79 2.61 4.91
N ASP A 124 -10.93 2.89 3.94
CA ASP A 124 -9.53 2.47 3.95
C ASP A 124 -8.75 3.15 5.08
N MET A 125 -8.95 4.45 5.28
CA MET A 125 -8.32 5.20 6.38
C MET A 125 -8.76 4.69 7.75
N ILE A 126 -10.05 4.42 7.95
CA ILE A 126 -10.57 3.85 9.21
C ILE A 126 -9.96 2.46 9.45
N THR A 127 -9.91 1.63 8.41
CA THR A 127 -9.31 0.28 8.49
C THR A 127 -7.84 0.37 8.88
N ALA A 128 -7.05 1.23 8.23
CA ALA A 128 -5.65 1.44 8.56
C ALA A 128 -5.44 1.94 10.00
N MET A 129 -6.26 2.89 10.46
CA MET A 129 -6.22 3.39 11.84
C MET A 129 -6.54 2.29 12.85
N LEU A 130 -7.50 1.40 12.57
CA LEU A 130 -7.83 0.25 13.41
C LEU A 130 -6.66 -0.74 13.51
N PHE A 131 -6.04 -1.10 12.38
CA PHE A 131 -4.85 -1.95 12.36
C PHE A 131 -3.69 -1.35 13.17
N LEU A 132 -3.49 -0.04 13.06
CA LEU A 132 -2.43 0.66 13.77
C LEU A 132 -2.71 0.73 15.28
N LEU A 133 -3.93 1.06 15.69
CA LEU A 133 -4.35 1.02 17.10
C LEU A 133 -4.22 -0.39 17.70
N PHE A 134 -4.66 -1.41 16.96
CA PHE A 134 -4.55 -2.81 17.40
C PHE A 134 -3.10 -3.23 17.60
N THR A 135 -2.22 -2.90 16.65
CA THR A 135 -0.78 -3.18 16.76
C THR A 135 -0.15 -2.48 17.97
N GLY A 136 -0.52 -1.22 18.21
CA GLY A 136 -0.06 -0.47 19.40
C GLY A 136 -0.55 -1.07 20.71
N ALA A 137 -1.81 -1.52 20.75
CA ALA A 137 -2.37 -2.19 21.92
C ALA A 137 -1.66 -3.52 22.22
N VAL A 138 -1.42 -4.35 21.20
CA VAL A 138 -0.67 -5.61 21.34
C VAL A 138 0.75 -5.34 21.85
N PHE A 139 1.43 -4.33 21.32
CA PHE A 139 2.76 -3.93 21.80
C PHE A 139 2.74 -3.51 23.27
N TYR A 140 1.76 -2.71 23.70
CA TYR A 140 1.62 -2.28 25.10
C TYR A 140 1.33 -3.47 26.04
N ILE A 141 0.46 -4.40 25.62
CA ILE A 141 0.13 -5.61 26.38
C ILE A 141 1.34 -6.54 26.48
N ALA A 142 2.13 -6.69 25.40
CA ALA A 142 3.36 -7.47 25.42
C ALA A 142 4.39 -6.88 26.40
N ARG A 143 4.50 -5.55 26.48
CA ARG A 143 5.33 -4.88 27.49
C ARG A 143 4.89 -5.16 28.92
N ARG A 144 3.58 -5.34 29.18
CA ARG A 144 3.04 -5.74 30.49
C ARG A 144 3.31 -7.21 30.83
N GLY A 145 3.93 -7.96 29.93
CA GLY A 145 4.30 -9.37 30.13
C GLY A 145 3.16 -10.36 29.89
N TRP A 146 2.03 -9.92 29.38
CA TRP A 146 0.87 -10.79 29.12
C TRP A 146 1.05 -11.66 27.87
N VAL A 147 1.90 -11.21 26.94
CA VAL A 147 2.17 -11.89 25.66
C VAL A 147 3.68 -12.10 25.53
N THR A 148 4.09 -13.31 25.18
CA THR A 148 5.50 -13.62 24.92
C THR A 148 5.96 -13.00 23.59
N VAL A 149 7.26 -12.76 23.43
CA VAL A 149 7.81 -12.23 22.15
C VAL A 149 7.44 -13.12 20.95
N LYS A 150 7.48 -14.46 21.12
CA LYS A 150 7.06 -15.40 20.07
C LYS A 150 5.58 -15.23 19.73
N GLY A 151 4.73 -15.02 20.73
CA GLY A 151 3.31 -14.71 20.54
C GLY A 151 3.11 -13.39 19.81
N LEU A 152 3.84 -12.33 20.18
CA LEU A 152 3.80 -11.04 19.50
C LEU A 152 4.22 -11.16 18.03
N ALA A 153 5.29 -11.89 17.73
CA ALA A 153 5.71 -12.15 16.35
C ALA A 153 4.63 -12.89 15.55
N GLY A 154 3.99 -13.92 16.14
CA GLY A 154 2.88 -14.64 15.52
C GLY A 154 1.66 -13.74 15.23
N ILE A 155 1.32 -12.85 16.16
CA ILE A 155 0.23 -11.87 15.98
C ILE A 155 0.56 -10.92 14.83
N VAL A 156 1.78 -10.36 14.80
CA VAL A 156 2.19 -9.44 13.72
C VAL A 156 2.14 -10.13 12.36
N ILE A 157 2.67 -11.34 12.23
CA ILE A 157 2.63 -12.12 10.98
C ILE A 157 1.18 -12.37 10.54
N THR A 158 0.33 -12.79 11.46
CA THR A 158 -1.10 -13.05 11.17
C THR A 158 -1.80 -11.77 10.72
N LEU A 159 -1.51 -10.65 11.39
CA LEU A 159 -2.07 -9.35 11.05
C LEU A 159 -1.63 -8.88 9.65
N THR A 160 -0.36 -9.08 9.29
CA THR A 160 0.16 -8.79 7.95
C THR A 160 -0.52 -9.65 6.87
N ILE A 161 -0.70 -10.95 7.12
CA ILE A 161 -1.41 -11.83 6.19
C ILE A 161 -2.87 -11.40 6.02
N ALA A 162 -3.54 -11.05 7.13
CA ALA A 162 -4.92 -10.58 7.09
C ALA A 162 -5.04 -9.25 6.31
N ASP A 163 -4.15 -8.30 6.53
CA ASP A 163 -4.09 -7.03 5.81
C ASP A 163 -3.92 -7.25 4.30
N LEU A 164 -2.92 -8.06 3.91
CA LEU A 164 -2.69 -8.42 2.50
C LEU A 164 -3.91 -9.12 1.88
N ALA A 165 -4.55 -10.05 2.59
CA ALA A 165 -5.73 -10.74 2.09
C ALA A 165 -6.94 -9.82 1.91
N LEU A 166 -7.12 -8.82 2.79
CA LEU A 166 -8.19 -7.83 2.66
C LEU A 166 -7.96 -6.93 1.44
N VAL A 167 -6.72 -6.49 1.22
CA VAL A 167 -6.34 -5.68 0.06
C VAL A 167 -6.49 -6.48 -1.23
N ASP A 168 -5.99 -7.71 -1.25
CA ASP A 168 -6.06 -8.60 -2.41
C ASP A 168 -7.51 -8.85 -2.85
N ARG A 169 -8.41 -9.12 -1.89
CA ARG A 169 -9.86 -9.25 -2.17
C ARG A 169 -10.45 -8.00 -2.82
N LYS A 170 -10.05 -6.80 -2.38
CA LYS A 170 -10.52 -5.53 -2.97
C LYS A 170 -10.05 -5.31 -4.40
N ILE A 171 -8.99 -6.00 -4.85
CA ILE A 171 -8.41 -5.88 -6.19
C ILE A 171 -8.94 -6.98 -7.12
N ILE A 172 -9.01 -8.23 -6.64
CA ILE A 172 -9.45 -9.39 -7.44
C ILE A 172 -10.96 -9.34 -7.69
N GLU A 173 -11.75 -9.17 -6.64
CA GLU A 173 -13.22 -9.16 -6.67
C GLU A 173 -13.74 -7.87 -6.05
N PRO A 174 -13.67 -6.75 -6.79
CA PRO A 174 -14.21 -5.50 -6.30
C PRO A 174 -15.72 -5.62 -6.07
N ALA A 175 -16.20 -4.97 -5.02
CA ALA A 175 -17.62 -4.95 -4.70
C ALA A 175 -18.44 -4.36 -5.86
N LYS A 176 -19.64 -4.90 -6.11
CA LYS A 176 -20.47 -4.58 -7.29
C LYS A 176 -20.89 -3.11 -7.36
N ASP A 177 -21.03 -2.49 -6.19
CA ASP A 177 -21.32 -1.08 -5.97
C ASP A 177 -20.12 -0.16 -6.25
N SER A 178 -18.90 -0.70 -6.38
CA SER A 178 -17.69 0.08 -6.63
C SER A 178 -17.44 0.40 -8.10
N TYR A 179 -18.31 -0.03 -9.03
CA TYR A 179 -18.23 0.20 -10.49
C TYR A 179 -16.90 -0.22 -11.14
N ARG A 180 -16.07 -0.98 -10.43
CA ARG A 180 -14.81 -1.53 -10.93
C ARG A 180 -15.09 -2.87 -11.59
N GLN A 181 -14.46 -3.11 -12.74
CA GLN A 181 -14.49 -4.42 -13.36
C GLN A 181 -13.54 -5.35 -12.61
N SER A 182 -13.93 -6.60 -12.43
CA SER A 182 -13.00 -7.62 -11.94
C SER A 182 -11.88 -7.81 -12.96
N THR A 183 -10.65 -7.85 -12.47
CA THR A 183 -9.47 -8.17 -13.28
C THR A 183 -9.47 -9.62 -13.74
N MET A 184 -10.27 -10.51 -13.11
CA MET A 184 -10.34 -11.92 -13.46
C MET A 184 -11.31 -12.18 -14.61
N ILE A 185 -10.86 -12.96 -15.59
CA ILE A 185 -11.71 -13.46 -16.67
C ILE A 185 -12.76 -14.40 -16.08
N ASN A 186 -14.02 -14.20 -16.46
CA ASN A 186 -15.11 -15.06 -16.02
C ASN A 186 -14.83 -16.52 -16.40
N LYS A 187 -14.99 -17.45 -15.45
CA LYS A 187 -14.80 -18.88 -15.66
C LYS A 187 -15.63 -19.43 -16.83
N SER A 188 -16.78 -18.82 -17.14
CA SER A 188 -17.60 -19.19 -18.30
C SER A 188 -16.93 -18.91 -19.65
N LEU A 189 -16.09 -17.87 -19.73
CA LEU A 189 -15.36 -17.50 -20.94
C LEU A 189 -14.07 -18.29 -21.09
N LYS A 190 -13.57 -18.94 -20.02
CA LYS A 190 -12.34 -19.73 -20.05
C LYS A 190 -12.36 -20.83 -21.11
N SER A 191 -13.49 -21.54 -21.28
CA SER A 191 -13.61 -22.60 -22.28
C SER A 191 -13.58 -22.06 -23.72
N ILE A 192 -14.06 -20.83 -23.94
CA ILE A 192 -14.05 -20.16 -25.24
C ILE A 192 -12.64 -19.67 -25.57
N TYR A 193 -11.88 -19.17 -24.59
CA TYR A 193 -10.49 -18.75 -24.80
C TYR A 193 -9.50 -19.92 -24.95
N LEU A 194 -9.85 -21.11 -24.45
CA LEU A 194 -9.05 -22.32 -24.58
C LEU A 194 -9.46 -23.20 -25.78
N SER A 195 -10.50 -22.81 -26.53
CA SER A 195 -10.88 -23.52 -27.75
C SER A 195 -9.93 -23.17 -28.89
N GLU A 196 -9.76 -24.09 -29.85
CA GLU A 196 -8.87 -23.86 -30.99
C GLU A 196 -9.45 -22.81 -31.94
N ASP A 197 -8.81 -21.65 -31.96
CA ASP A 197 -9.11 -20.61 -32.94
C ASP A 197 -8.57 -20.99 -34.33
N GLU A 198 -8.87 -20.15 -35.31
CA GLU A 198 -8.39 -20.34 -36.68
C GLU A 198 -6.87 -20.28 -36.79
N VAL A 199 -6.20 -19.50 -35.93
CA VAL A 199 -4.75 -19.31 -35.93
C VAL A 199 -4.04 -20.56 -35.41
N ILE A 200 -4.52 -21.14 -34.31
CA ILE A 200 -4.05 -22.41 -33.75
C ILE A 200 -4.28 -23.55 -34.74
N ARG A 201 -5.46 -23.58 -35.38
CA ARG A 201 -5.75 -24.56 -36.45
C ARG A 201 -4.84 -24.40 -37.67
N PHE A 202 -4.50 -23.16 -38.03
CA PHE A 202 -3.55 -22.87 -39.10
C PHE A 202 -2.15 -23.41 -38.76
N PHE A 203 -1.62 -23.10 -37.58
CA PHE A 203 -0.30 -23.60 -37.15
C PHE A 203 -0.25 -25.14 -37.01
N LYS A 204 -1.34 -25.77 -36.57
CA LYS A 204 -1.42 -27.24 -36.51
C LYS A 204 -1.48 -27.93 -37.88
N LYS A 205 -1.88 -27.23 -38.95
CA LYS A 205 -1.85 -27.79 -40.31
C LYS A 205 -0.46 -27.78 -40.94
N ASP A 206 0.45 -26.96 -40.42
CA ASP A 206 1.83 -26.81 -40.90
C ASP A 206 2.84 -27.72 -40.17
N THR A 207 2.38 -28.53 -39.21
CA THR A 207 3.18 -29.56 -38.50
C THR A 207 2.68 -30.95 -38.87
#